data_AF-A0A0M9VV19-F1
#
_entry.id   AF-A0A0M9VV19-F1
#
_cell.length_a   1.000
_cell.length_b   1.000
_cell.length_c   1.000
_cell.angle_alpha   90.00
_cell.angle_beta   90.00
_cell.angle_gamma   90.00
#
_symmetry.space_group_name_H-M   'P 1'
#
loop_
_entity.id
_entity.type
_entity.pdbx_description
1 polymer ?
#
loop_
_entity_poly.entity_id
_entity_poly.type
_entity_poly.pdbx_seq_one_letter_code
_entity_poly.pdbx_strand_id
1 'polypeptide(L)'
;MNRCLKLFTERLQASNIHLCEPDVAKIRYGILRNACLKGDLFYIIFHKLFCLWTLDPARALEPFSRTSTLAVTSFTLFLGIIRNNTDIPRDHLAWFANFPEFLPHVEGYRLELQRLLSFLSLFATRWTALAQQIASRGYPLMAGESLVSLQCASDTLNNILFTLSRRTIGIADGPKADQLMHLFALDLATERKLARLTGTTQTAQKSVARQRMVRNQRASSSSSNNHINKIDRSSVHHNIHNNFSRSRSSNHSNSINLSNSLSSNSLFNRNPNFINAR
;
A
#
# COMPACT_ATOMS: atom_id res chain seq x y z
N MET A 1 5.15 7.84 20.17
CA MET A 1 4.60 6.64 19.51
C MET A 1 4.25 5.47 20.43
N ASN A 2 5.00 5.21 21.51
CA ASN A 2 4.67 4.14 22.47
C ASN A 2 3.22 4.19 23.00
N ARG A 3 2.65 5.40 23.16
CA ARG A 3 1.25 5.61 23.54
C ARG A 3 0.24 5.16 22.47
N CYS A 4 0.53 5.32 21.18
CA CYS A 4 -0.34 4.83 20.10
C CYS A 4 -0.43 3.30 20.12
N LEU A 5 0.71 2.64 20.30
CA LEU A 5 0.77 1.17 20.35
C LEU A 5 0.05 0.61 21.58
N LYS A 6 0.19 1.28 22.73
CA LYS A 6 -0.54 0.94 23.96
C LYS A 6 -2.05 0.97 23.74
N LEU A 7 -2.59 2.09 23.27
CA LEU A 7 -4.04 2.25 23.00
C LEU A 7 -4.55 1.30 21.92
N PHE A 8 -3.72 1.01 20.92
CA PHE A 8 -4.04 0.01 19.90
C PHE A 8 -4.16 -1.39 20.52
N THR A 9 -3.23 -1.75 21.42
CA THR A 9 -3.22 -3.04 22.11
C THR A 9 -4.41 -3.17 23.05
N GLU A 10 -4.73 -2.12 23.81
CA GLU A 10 -5.91 -2.06 24.68
C GLU A 10 -7.20 -2.25 23.89
N ARG A 11 -7.34 -1.64 22.71
CA ARG A 11 -8.51 -1.86 21.83
C ARG A 11 -8.59 -3.29 21.32
N LEU A 12 -7.48 -3.87 20.86
CA LEU A 12 -7.46 -5.26 20.38
C LEU A 12 -7.90 -6.23 21.49
N GLN A 13 -7.45 -6.01 22.72
CA GLN A 13 -7.81 -6.81 23.89
C GLN A 13 -9.28 -6.60 24.29
N ALA A 14 -9.76 -5.36 24.32
CA ALA A 14 -11.12 -5.02 24.75
C ALA A 14 -12.22 -5.48 23.79
N SER A 15 -11.92 -5.63 22.50
CA SER A 15 -12.96 -5.87 21.49
C SER A 15 -13.02 -7.31 20.94
N ASN A 16 -12.28 -8.28 21.52
CA ASN A 16 -12.25 -9.67 21.04
C ASN A 16 -12.14 -9.79 19.50
N ILE A 17 -11.36 -8.89 18.88
CA ILE A 17 -11.22 -8.67 17.42
C ILE A 17 -10.70 -9.92 16.69
N HIS A 18 -10.27 -10.93 17.44
CA HIS A 18 -9.80 -12.20 16.93
C HIS A 18 -10.90 -13.14 16.41
N LEU A 19 -12.19 -12.92 16.68
CA LEU A 19 -13.19 -14.00 16.54
C LEU A 19 -14.23 -13.88 15.40
N CYS A 20 -14.56 -12.70 14.85
CA CYS A 20 -15.58 -12.64 13.78
C CYS A 20 -15.62 -11.32 12.96
N GLU A 21 -14.48 -10.67 12.75
CA GLU A 21 -14.43 -9.39 12.02
C GLU A 21 -14.46 -9.60 10.49
N PRO A 22 -15.16 -8.73 9.71
CA PRO A 22 -15.01 -8.73 8.27
C PRO A 22 -13.55 -8.50 7.89
N ASP A 23 -13.08 -9.25 6.87
CA ASP A 23 -11.70 -9.25 6.39
C ASP A 23 -11.11 -7.84 6.25
N VAL A 24 -11.93 -6.87 5.83
CA VAL A 24 -11.52 -5.48 5.58
C VAL A 24 -11.11 -4.76 6.87
N ALA A 25 -11.89 -4.89 7.95
CA ALA A 25 -11.59 -4.24 9.23
C ALA A 25 -10.28 -4.78 9.81
N LYS A 26 -10.10 -6.11 9.80
CA LYS A 26 -8.88 -6.78 10.25
C LYS A 26 -7.63 -6.31 9.49
N ILE A 27 -7.74 -6.15 8.17
CA ILE A 27 -6.66 -5.60 7.34
C ILE A 27 -6.32 -4.16 7.76
N ARG A 28 -7.33 -3.32 7.96
CA ARG A 28 -7.16 -1.92 8.39
C ARG A 28 -6.45 -1.84 9.73
N TYR A 29 -6.87 -2.65 10.70
CA TYR A 29 -6.16 -2.79 11.98
C TYR A 29 -4.69 -3.18 11.75
N GLY A 30 -4.41 -4.19 10.94
CA GLY A 30 -3.04 -4.63 10.65
C GLY A 30 -2.17 -3.49 10.09
N ILE A 31 -2.67 -2.75 9.11
CA ILE A 31 -1.95 -1.63 8.49
C ILE A 31 -1.73 -0.50 9.51
N LEU A 32 -2.77 -0.09 10.24
CA LEU A 32 -2.68 0.98 11.24
C LEU A 32 -1.73 0.61 12.40
N ARG A 33 -1.74 -0.65 12.85
CA ARG A 33 -0.78 -1.16 13.84
C ARG A 33 0.64 -1.00 13.36
N ASN A 34 0.92 -1.39 12.11
CA ASN A 34 2.25 -1.31 11.55
C ASN A 34 2.71 0.14 11.35
N ALA A 35 1.81 1.04 10.96
CA ALA A 35 2.10 2.47 10.93
C ALA A 35 2.45 3.00 12.34
N CYS A 36 1.72 2.55 13.37
CA CYS A 36 2.02 2.91 14.76
C CYS A 36 3.40 2.41 15.20
N LEU A 37 3.75 1.16 14.86
CA LEU A 37 5.06 0.58 15.18
C LEU A 37 6.22 1.31 14.51
N LYS A 38 6.01 1.75 13.26
CA LYS A 38 7.04 2.45 12.47
C LYS A 38 7.10 3.96 12.74
N GLY A 39 6.16 4.49 13.52
CA GLY A 39 6.04 5.94 13.74
C GLY A 39 5.65 6.72 12.50
N ASP A 40 4.88 6.11 11.60
CA ASP A 40 4.39 6.74 10.37
C ASP A 40 3.21 7.68 10.69
N LEU A 41 3.53 8.84 11.27
CA LEU A 41 2.55 9.84 11.71
C LEU A 41 1.70 10.35 10.53
N PHE A 42 2.31 10.51 9.36
CA PHE A 42 1.62 10.86 8.11
C PHE A 42 0.46 9.90 7.83
N TYR A 43 0.73 8.59 7.83
CA TYR A 43 -0.32 7.60 7.58
C TYR A 43 -1.42 7.65 8.64
N ILE A 44 -1.05 7.81 9.91
CA ILE A 44 -2.00 7.82 11.02
C ILE A 44 -2.96 9.00 10.88
N ILE A 45 -2.45 10.20 10.55
CA ILE A 45 -3.27 11.38 10.27
C ILE A 45 -4.18 11.12 9.07
N PHE A 46 -3.61 10.65 7.95
CA PHE A 46 -4.38 10.32 6.75
C PHE A 46 -5.52 9.34 7.05
N HIS A 47 -5.21 8.24 7.74
CA HIS A 47 -6.15 7.19 8.07
C HIS A 47 -7.31 7.73 8.94
N LYS A 48 -6.99 8.51 9.98
CA LYS A 48 -8.00 9.14 10.83
C LYS A 48 -8.95 10.01 10.01
N LEU A 49 -8.40 10.89 9.17
CA LEU A 49 -9.18 11.79 8.33
C LEU A 49 -9.99 11.05 7.26
N PHE A 50 -9.43 10.00 6.66
CA PHE A 50 -10.10 9.19 5.66
C PHE A 50 -11.28 8.40 6.26
N CYS A 51 -11.14 7.86 7.47
CA CYS A 51 -12.25 7.22 8.18
C CYS A 51 -13.29 8.26 8.63
N LEU A 52 -12.85 9.42 9.12
CA LEU A 52 -13.73 10.52 9.50
C LEU A 52 -14.50 11.06 8.30
N TRP A 53 -13.89 11.13 7.11
CA TRP A 53 -14.54 11.59 5.87
C TRP A 53 -15.82 10.82 5.55
N THR A 54 -15.86 9.51 5.82
CA THR A 54 -17.06 8.70 5.60
C THR A 54 -18.15 8.94 6.65
N LEU A 55 -17.78 9.29 7.89
CA LEU A 55 -18.73 9.50 8.99
C LEU A 55 -19.23 10.94 9.11
N ASP A 56 -18.33 11.89 8.90
CA ASP A 56 -18.53 13.33 9.02
C ASP A 56 -17.54 14.08 8.10
N PRO A 57 -17.92 14.27 6.82
CA PRO A 57 -17.14 15.02 5.84
C PRO A 57 -16.74 16.43 6.32
N ALA A 58 -17.63 17.13 7.02
CA ALA A 58 -17.38 18.51 7.46
C ALA A 58 -16.26 18.56 8.51
N ARG A 59 -16.26 17.64 9.48
CA ARG A 59 -15.16 17.52 10.45
C ARG A 59 -13.87 17.04 9.82
N ALA A 60 -13.93 16.11 8.87
CA ALA A 60 -12.74 15.65 8.15
C ALA A 60 -12.06 16.78 7.36
N LEU A 61 -12.84 17.75 6.86
CA LEU A 61 -12.33 18.91 6.11
C LEU A 61 -11.93 20.11 6.98
N GLU A 62 -12.19 20.09 8.28
CA GLU A 62 -11.83 21.19 9.17
C GLU A 62 -10.34 21.60 9.10
N PRO A 63 -9.38 20.65 9.02
CA PRO A 63 -7.96 21.00 8.81
C PRO A 63 -7.65 21.65 7.46
N PHE A 64 -8.59 21.63 6.52
CA PHE A 64 -8.47 22.03 5.11
C PHE A 64 -9.29 23.29 4.79
N SER A 65 -9.65 24.10 5.79
CA SER A 65 -10.54 25.26 5.66
C SER A 65 -11.99 24.91 5.25
N ARG A 66 -12.47 23.69 5.58
CA ARG A 66 -13.84 23.16 5.36
C ARG A 66 -14.33 23.08 3.90
N THR A 67 -13.70 23.77 2.95
CA THR A 67 -14.15 23.90 1.55
C THR A 67 -13.12 23.42 0.51
N SER A 68 -12.06 22.72 0.93
CA SER A 68 -11.03 22.25 0.01
C SER A 68 -11.57 21.20 -0.97
N THR A 69 -11.85 21.64 -2.19
CA THR A 69 -12.28 20.77 -3.31
C THR A 69 -11.25 19.69 -3.62
N LEU A 70 -9.95 20.01 -3.50
CA LEU A 70 -8.87 19.04 -3.72
C LEU A 70 -8.85 17.92 -2.66
N ALA A 71 -9.14 18.25 -1.40
CA ALA A 71 -9.25 17.23 -0.35
C ALA A 71 -10.44 16.30 -0.59
N VAL A 72 -11.59 16.86 -0.97
CA VAL A 72 -12.80 16.10 -1.35
C VAL A 72 -12.50 15.15 -2.51
N THR A 73 -11.92 15.66 -3.60
CA THR A 73 -11.52 14.85 -4.76
C THR A 73 -10.56 13.74 -4.35
N SER A 74 -9.56 14.05 -3.52
CA SER A 74 -8.58 13.05 -3.07
C SER A 74 -9.22 11.93 -2.27
N PHE A 75 -10.04 12.25 -1.28
CA PHE A 75 -10.71 11.23 -0.48
C PHE A 75 -11.68 10.40 -1.32
N THR A 76 -12.35 11.01 -2.29
CA THR A 76 -13.21 10.30 -3.24
C THR A 76 -12.41 9.32 -4.11
N LEU A 77 -11.26 9.73 -4.65
CA LEU A 77 -10.34 8.82 -5.35
C LEU A 77 -9.86 7.69 -4.44
N PHE A 78 -9.53 8.00 -3.18
CA PHE A 78 -9.09 6.98 -2.22
C PHE A 78 -10.18 5.96 -1.86
N LEU A 79 -11.46 6.32 -1.88
CA LEU A 79 -12.56 5.34 -1.70
C LEU A 79 -12.60 4.30 -2.83
N GLY A 80 -12.17 4.65 -4.05
CA GLY A 80 -12.05 3.71 -5.17
C GLY A 80 -10.76 2.90 -5.16
N ILE A 81 -9.73 3.37 -4.45
CA ILE A 81 -8.38 2.80 -4.46
C ILE A 81 -8.14 1.89 -3.27
N ILE A 82 -8.53 2.36 -2.09
CA ILE A 82 -8.42 1.63 -0.84
C ILE A 82 -9.83 1.12 -0.54
N ARG A 83 -9.99 -0.19 -0.26
CA ARG A 83 -11.30 -0.83 0.01
C ARG A 83 -12.24 0.12 0.77
N ASN A 84 -13.46 0.23 0.26
CA ASN A 84 -14.41 1.27 0.68
C ASN A 84 -14.67 1.16 2.19
N ASN A 85 -14.76 2.31 2.86
CA ASN A 85 -15.07 2.35 4.28
C ASN A 85 -16.47 1.81 4.59
N THR A 86 -17.37 1.71 3.60
CA THR A 86 -18.67 1.03 3.74
C THR A 86 -18.55 -0.47 4.02
N ASP A 87 -17.41 -1.08 3.68
CA ASP A 87 -17.15 -2.50 3.94
C ASP A 87 -16.66 -2.75 5.38
N ILE A 88 -16.56 -1.69 6.19
CA ILE A 88 -16.11 -1.72 7.59
C ILE A 88 -17.33 -1.45 8.47
N PRO A 89 -17.62 -2.28 9.49
CA PRO A 89 -18.74 -2.02 10.38
C PRO A 89 -18.57 -0.68 11.10
N ARG A 90 -19.69 0.02 11.30
CA ARG A 90 -19.71 1.41 11.76
C ARG A 90 -18.92 1.64 13.04
N ASP A 91 -18.93 0.69 13.97
CA ASP A 91 -18.22 0.81 15.26
C ASP A 91 -16.69 0.82 15.10
N HIS A 92 -16.15 0.00 14.19
CA HIS A 92 -14.72 0.04 13.86
C HIS A 92 -14.35 1.31 13.14
N LEU A 93 -15.20 1.75 12.19
CA LEU A 93 -14.98 2.99 11.46
C LEU A 93 -14.99 4.20 12.41
N ALA A 94 -15.93 4.24 13.37
CA ALA A 94 -15.99 5.27 14.41
C ALA A 94 -14.76 5.24 15.30
N TRP A 95 -14.28 4.05 15.69
CA TRP A 95 -13.03 3.94 16.44
C TRP A 95 -11.84 4.45 15.63
N PHE A 96 -11.71 4.07 14.36
CA PHE A 96 -10.65 4.52 13.46
C PHE A 96 -10.64 6.04 13.25
N ALA A 97 -11.82 6.65 13.11
CA ALA A 97 -11.98 8.09 12.96
C ALA A 97 -11.62 8.89 14.22
N ASN A 98 -11.70 8.26 15.41
CA ASN A 98 -11.34 8.89 16.67
C ASN A 98 -9.88 8.59 17.07
N PHE A 99 -9.32 7.47 16.63
CA PHE A 99 -7.97 7.05 16.98
C PHE A 99 -6.86 7.80 16.20
N PRO A 100 -5.75 8.20 16.85
CA PRO A 100 -5.63 8.43 18.28
C PRO A 100 -6.23 9.78 18.67
N GLU A 101 -6.86 9.86 19.83
CA GLU A 101 -7.52 11.09 20.31
C GLU A 101 -6.51 12.22 20.56
N PHE A 102 -5.34 11.88 21.09
CA PHE A 102 -4.26 12.82 21.41
C PHE A 102 -3.43 13.27 20.21
N LEU A 103 -3.76 12.84 18.99
CA LEU A 103 -2.99 13.13 17.76
C LEU A 103 -2.63 14.63 17.59
N PRO A 104 -3.54 15.59 17.85
CA PRO A 104 -3.22 17.02 17.69
C PRO A 104 -2.09 17.52 18.61
N HIS A 105 -1.82 16.81 19.71
CA HIS A 105 -0.81 17.14 20.70
C HIS A 105 0.52 16.40 20.48
N VAL A 106 0.62 15.58 19.43
CA VAL A 106 1.85 14.86 19.10
C VAL A 106 2.84 15.79 18.40
N GLU A 107 4.10 15.76 18.82
CA GLU A 107 5.17 16.49 18.16
C GLU A 107 5.24 16.17 16.65
N GLY A 108 5.41 17.21 15.83
CA GLY A 108 5.42 17.07 14.38
C GLY A 108 4.03 16.95 13.72
N TYR A 109 2.93 16.91 14.48
CA TYR A 109 1.57 16.81 13.92
C TYR A 109 1.27 17.88 12.87
N ARG A 110 1.55 19.16 13.17
CA ARG A 110 1.25 20.26 12.24
C ARG A 110 2.08 20.16 10.96
N LEU A 111 3.34 19.75 11.06
CA LEU A 111 4.22 19.55 9.92
C LEU A 111 3.72 18.40 9.03
N GLU A 112 3.41 17.24 9.62
CA GLU A 112 2.92 16.09 8.86
C GLU A 112 1.52 16.33 8.27
N LEU A 113 0.67 17.10 8.96
CA LEU A 113 -0.59 17.56 8.41
C LEU A 113 -0.39 18.46 7.18
N GLN A 114 0.57 19.39 7.21
CA GLN A 114 0.92 20.20 6.03
C GLN A 114 1.44 19.36 4.87
N ARG A 115 2.31 18.39 5.13
CA ARG A 115 2.78 17.45 4.11
C ARG A 115 1.63 16.62 3.52
N LEU A 116 0.69 16.21 4.36
CA LEU A 116 -0.51 15.51 3.93
C LEU A 116 -1.39 16.39 3.04
N LEU A 117 -1.54 17.68 3.37
CA LEU A 117 -2.26 18.65 2.54
C LEU A 117 -1.65 18.76 1.14
N SER A 118 -0.32 18.90 1.06
CA SER A 118 0.40 18.94 -0.21
C SER A 118 0.23 17.64 -1.00
N PHE A 119 0.36 16.49 -0.33
CA PHE A 119 0.15 15.18 -0.95
C PHE A 119 -1.26 15.03 -1.53
N LEU A 120 -2.31 15.34 -0.77
CA LEU A 120 -3.70 15.24 -1.24
C LEU A 120 -3.92 16.16 -2.45
N SER A 121 -3.43 17.40 -2.39
CA SER A 121 -3.54 18.34 -3.52
C SER A 121 -2.89 17.80 -4.80
N LEU A 122 -1.69 17.22 -4.68
CA LEU A 122 -0.99 16.59 -5.80
C LEU A 122 -1.69 15.31 -6.26
N PHE A 123 -2.24 14.53 -5.33
CA PHE A 123 -2.96 13.31 -5.63
C PHE A 123 -4.22 13.60 -6.45
N ALA A 124 -5.06 14.53 -6.01
CA ALA A 124 -6.26 14.95 -6.74
C ALA A 124 -5.98 15.40 -8.18
N THR A 125 -4.84 16.08 -8.40
CA THR A 125 -4.52 16.68 -9.70
C THR A 125 -3.71 15.77 -10.62
N ARG A 126 -2.90 14.85 -10.08
CA ARG A 126 -1.93 14.08 -10.85
C ARG A 126 -2.20 12.59 -10.90
N TRP A 127 -3.00 12.05 -9.98
CA TRP A 127 -3.16 10.60 -9.85
C TRP A 127 -3.67 9.94 -11.14
N THR A 128 -4.67 10.51 -11.81
CA THR A 128 -5.25 9.94 -13.03
C THR A 128 -4.21 9.82 -14.16
N ALA A 129 -3.47 10.90 -14.42
CA ALA A 129 -2.42 10.90 -15.44
C ALA A 129 -1.28 9.92 -15.08
N LEU A 130 -0.89 9.89 -13.80
CA LEU A 130 0.14 8.97 -13.32
C LEU A 130 -0.31 7.50 -13.46
N ALA A 131 -1.57 7.18 -13.15
CA ALA A 131 -2.14 5.85 -13.32
C ALA A 131 -2.13 5.39 -14.78
N GLN A 132 -2.46 6.29 -15.73
CA GLN A 132 -2.35 6.02 -17.16
C GLN A 132 -0.90 5.77 -17.60
N GLN A 133 0.05 6.54 -17.07
CA GLN A 133 1.47 6.34 -17.35
C GLN A 133 1.97 5.00 -16.80
N ILE A 134 1.58 4.61 -15.59
CA ILE A 134 1.88 3.30 -15.00
C ILE A 134 1.33 2.19 -15.91
N ALA A 135 0.08 2.31 -16.34
CA ALA A 135 -0.57 1.35 -17.23
C ALA A 135 0.19 1.20 -18.56
N SER A 136 0.56 2.31 -19.20
CA SER A 136 1.26 2.30 -20.49
C SER A 136 2.69 1.76 -20.39
N ARG A 137 3.42 2.11 -19.33
CA ARG A 137 4.82 1.70 -19.15
C ARG A 137 4.98 0.28 -18.59
N GLY A 138 3.96 -0.26 -17.94
CA GLY A 138 3.90 -1.65 -17.52
C GLY A 138 4.86 -2.04 -16.39
N TYR A 139 5.20 -1.10 -15.50
CA TYR A 139 5.85 -1.37 -14.21
C TYR A 139 5.11 -0.59 -13.10
N PRO A 140 5.17 -1.00 -11.83
CA PRO A 140 4.44 -0.30 -10.75
C PRO A 140 5.03 1.08 -10.43
N LEU A 141 4.32 1.84 -9.61
CA LEU A 141 4.78 3.12 -9.04
C LEU A 141 5.87 2.86 -8.01
N MET A 142 7.09 3.34 -8.28
CA MET A 142 8.22 3.19 -7.35
C MET A 142 8.20 4.29 -6.28
N ALA A 143 8.90 4.11 -5.16
CA ALA A 143 8.89 5.04 -4.03
C ALA A 143 9.49 6.40 -4.42
N GLY A 144 10.62 6.41 -5.14
CA GLY A 144 11.21 7.67 -5.63
C GLY A 144 10.27 8.44 -6.56
N GLU A 145 9.52 7.73 -7.40
CA GLU A 145 8.54 8.33 -8.30
C GLU A 145 7.31 8.84 -7.53
N SER A 146 6.81 8.09 -6.56
CA SER A 146 5.74 8.52 -5.65
C SER A 146 6.13 9.79 -4.88
N LEU A 147 7.38 9.86 -4.43
CA LEU A 147 7.90 11.05 -3.75
C LEU A 147 7.96 12.28 -4.67
N VAL A 148 8.47 12.12 -5.90
CA VAL A 148 8.57 13.24 -6.86
C VAL A 148 7.20 13.67 -7.38
N SER A 149 6.34 12.72 -7.72
CA SER A 149 5.06 13.00 -8.36
C SER A 149 3.98 13.44 -7.37
N LEU A 150 3.95 12.83 -6.19
CA LEU A 150 2.88 12.99 -5.20
C LEU A 150 3.36 13.57 -3.87
N GLN A 151 4.67 13.68 -3.61
CA GLN A 151 5.22 14.06 -2.30
C GLN A 151 4.76 13.12 -1.16
N CYS A 152 4.56 11.84 -1.46
CA CYS A 152 4.13 10.87 -0.46
C CYS A 152 5.27 10.56 0.52
N ALA A 153 5.17 11.11 1.73
CA ALA A 153 6.14 10.88 2.80
C ALA A 153 5.93 9.58 3.57
N SER A 154 4.71 9.03 3.53
CA SER A 154 4.34 7.83 4.27
C SER A 154 4.82 6.58 3.58
N ASP A 155 5.61 5.78 4.28
CA ASP A 155 5.99 4.45 3.84
C ASP A 155 4.78 3.53 3.67
N THR A 156 3.81 3.67 4.56
CA THR A 156 2.60 2.85 4.56
C THR A 156 1.75 3.14 3.33
N LEU A 157 1.52 4.42 3.00
CA LEU A 157 0.83 4.79 1.76
C LEU A 157 1.63 4.40 0.52
N ASN A 158 2.95 4.59 0.53
CA ASN A 158 3.81 4.17 -0.57
C ASN A 158 3.62 2.66 -0.88
N ASN A 159 3.58 1.80 0.13
CA ASN A 159 3.29 0.37 -0.06
C ASN A 159 1.89 0.10 -0.64
N ILE A 160 0.87 0.87 -0.20
CA ILE A 160 -0.50 0.77 -0.72
C ILE A 160 -0.55 1.16 -2.21
N LEU A 161 0.03 2.31 -2.56
CA LEU A 161 0.07 2.82 -3.94
C LEU A 161 0.88 1.92 -4.87
N PHE A 162 2.00 1.36 -4.40
CA PHE A 162 2.75 0.34 -5.13
C PHE A 162 1.90 -0.89 -5.40
N THR A 163 1.22 -1.42 -4.38
CA THR A 163 0.37 -2.61 -4.51
C THR A 163 -0.76 -2.38 -5.51
N LEU A 164 -1.41 -1.23 -5.42
CA LEU A 164 -2.45 -0.82 -6.35
C LEU A 164 -1.92 -0.72 -7.79
N SER A 165 -0.86 0.06 -8.02
CA SER A 165 -0.29 0.26 -9.35
C SER A 165 0.20 -1.03 -9.99
N ARG A 166 0.78 -1.95 -9.19
CA ARG A 166 1.15 -3.30 -9.63
C ARG A 166 -0.07 -4.11 -10.08
N ARG A 167 -1.17 -4.06 -9.32
CA ARG A 167 -2.41 -4.76 -9.68
C ARG A 167 -3.07 -4.16 -10.92
N THR A 168 -3.01 -2.83 -11.09
CA THR A 168 -3.52 -2.13 -12.30
C THR A 168 -2.84 -2.62 -13.59
N ILE A 169 -1.56 -2.99 -13.53
CA ILE A 169 -0.83 -3.55 -14.68
C ILE A 169 -0.97 -5.09 -14.80
N GLY A 170 -1.94 -5.69 -14.11
CA GLY A 170 -2.29 -7.10 -14.22
C GLY A 170 -1.36 -8.07 -13.47
N ILE A 171 -0.49 -7.58 -12.58
CA ILE A 171 0.37 -8.45 -11.77
C ILE A 171 -0.36 -8.79 -10.47
N ALA A 172 -0.88 -10.01 -10.38
CA ALA A 172 -1.54 -10.54 -9.18
C ALA A 172 -0.53 -10.88 -8.06
N ASP A 173 -1.03 -11.07 -6.84
CA ASP A 173 -0.22 -11.49 -5.68
C ASP A 173 0.43 -12.86 -5.94
N GLY A 174 1.62 -13.08 -5.39
CA GLY A 174 2.42 -14.30 -5.60
C GLY A 174 3.91 -14.02 -5.76
N PRO A 175 4.72 -15.01 -6.17
CA PRO A 175 6.18 -14.91 -6.16
C PRO A 175 6.74 -13.71 -6.94
N LYS A 176 6.13 -13.38 -8.09
CA LYS A 176 6.52 -12.20 -8.89
C LYS A 176 6.20 -10.89 -8.16
N ALA A 177 5.08 -10.83 -7.44
CA ALA A 177 4.73 -9.67 -6.64
C ALA A 177 5.72 -9.47 -5.50
N ASP A 178 6.15 -10.55 -4.85
CA ASP A 178 7.11 -10.52 -3.75
C ASP A 178 8.49 -10.03 -4.22
N GLN A 179 8.93 -10.47 -5.40
CA GLN A 179 10.16 -9.97 -6.02
C GLN A 179 10.09 -8.45 -6.30
N LEU A 180 8.98 -7.98 -6.87
CA LEU A 180 8.79 -6.55 -7.12
C LEU A 180 8.68 -5.76 -5.81
N MET A 181 8.03 -6.30 -4.79
CA MET A 181 7.94 -5.69 -3.46
C MET A 181 9.32 -5.58 -2.80
N HIS A 182 10.19 -6.58 -2.99
CA HIS A 182 11.56 -6.51 -2.51
C HIS A 182 12.33 -5.35 -3.18
N LEU A 183 12.23 -5.20 -4.50
CA LEU A 183 12.83 -4.07 -5.22
C LEU A 183 12.28 -2.73 -4.74
N PHE A 184 10.97 -2.65 -4.52
CA PHE A 184 10.32 -1.48 -3.97
C PHE A 184 10.81 -1.14 -2.57
N ALA A 185 11.03 -2.14 -1.71
CA ALA A 185 11.57 -1.94 -0.37
C ALA A 185 13.00 -1.36 -0.41
N LEU A 186 13.84 -1.83 -1.35
CA LEU A 186 15.18 -1.27 -1.58
C LEU A 186 15.11 0.17 -2.09
N ASP A 187 14.17 0.45 -3.01
CA ASP A 187 13.90 1.79 -3.54
C ASP A 187 13.51 2.76 -2.42
N LEU A 188 12.56 2.35 -1.58
CA LEU A 188 12.08 3.13 -0.44
C LEU A 188 13.17 3.36 0.61
N ALA A 189 13.96 2.33 0.93
CA ALA A 189 15.09 2.46 1.86
C ALA A 189 16.16 3.44 1.34
N THR A 190 16.41 3.42 0.03
CA THR A 190 17.32 4.36 -0.63
C THR A 190 16.82 5.80 -0.49
N GLU A 191 15.54 6.06 -0.78
CA GLU A 191 14.96 7.40 -0.63
C GLU A 191 15.01 7.90 0.81
N ARG A 192 14.72 7.04 1.79
CA ARG A 192 14.85 7.41 3.21
C ARG A 192 16.27 7.79 3.59
N LYS A 193 17.26 7.03 3.12
CA LYS A 193 18.68 7.32 3.38
C LYS A 193 19.06 8.67 2.78
N LEU A 194 18.63 8.96 1.55
CA LEU A 194 18.89 10.24 0.90
C LEU A 194 18.25 11.40 1.65
N ALA A 195 16.97 11.30 2.01
CA ALA A 195 16.28 12.35 2.76
C ALA A 195 16.98 12.74 4.07
N ARG A 196 17.59 11.75 4.76
CA ARG A 196 18.38 11.99 5.98
C ARG A 196 19.71 12.71 5.73
N LEU A 197 20.34 12.48 4.57
CA LEU A 197 21.65 13.04 4.24
C LEU A 197 21.57 14.46 3.68
N THR A 198 20.54 14.76 2.87
CA THR A 198 20.47 16.01 2.10
C THR A 198 19.52 17.04 2.71
N GLY A 199 18.75 16.69 3.74
CA GLY A 199 17.71 17.56 4.31
C GLY A 199 16.58 17.94 3.34
N THR A 200 16.65 17.50 2.07
CA THR A 200 15.71 17.80 0.98
C THR A 200 15.63 16.63 -0.01
N THR A 201 14.43 16.42 -0.57
CA THR A 201 14.12 15.38 -1.56
C THR A 201 14.48 15.85 -2.97
N GLN A 202 15.75 15.82 -3.32
CA GLN A 202 16.23 16.17 -4.65
C GLN A 202 16.47 14.90 -5.48
N THR A 203 15.43 14.37 -6.13
CA THR A 203 15.53 13.08 -6.87
C THR A 203 14.76 13.04 -8.20
N ALA A 204 14.85 14.09 -9.03
CA ALA A 204 14.35 14.02 -10.42
C ALA A 204 15.26 13.17 -11.35
N GLN A 205 16.58 13.14 -11.12
CA GLN A 205 17.54 12.51 -12.05
C GLN A 205 17.72 10.99 -11.89
N LYS A 206 17.25 10.38 -10.79
CA LYS A 206 17.49 8.95 -10.49
C LYS A 206 16.33 8.01 -10.85
N SER A 207 15.19 8.55 -11.30
CA SER A 207 14.04 7.74 -11.76
C SER A 207 14.45 6.87 -12.97
N VAL A 208 15.11 7.43 -13.98
CA VAL A 208 15.46 6.76 -15.25
C VAL A 208 16.31 5.49 -15.08
N ALA A 209 17.28 5.48 -14.15
CA ALA A 209 18.12 4.29 -13.90
C ALA A 209 17.33 3.13 -13.26
N ARG A 210 16.32 3.45 -12.42
CA ARG A 210 15.47 2.45 -11.75
C ARG A 210 14.39 1.91 -12.69
N GLN A 211 13.90 2.75 -13.60
CA GLN A 211 13.02 2.33 -14.70
C GLN A 211 13.67 1.27 -15.60
N ARG A 212 15.00 1.35 -15.80
CA ARG A 212 15.76 0.35 -16.57
C ARG A 212 15.83 -1.02 -15.87
N MET A 213 15.96 -1.06 -14.54
CA MET A 213 16.04 -2.33 -13.79
C MET A 213 14.74 -3.13 -13.85
N VAL A 214 13.58 -2.47 -13.68
CA VAL A 214 12.29 -3.16 -13.76
C VAL A 214 11.95 -3.58 -15.20
N ARG A 215 12.35 -2.77 -16.19
CA ARG A 215 12.18 -3.11 -17.62
C ARG A 215 13.02 -4.33 -18.03
N ASN A 216 14.25 -4.44 -17.53
CA ASN A 216 15.13 -5.57 -17.84
C ASN A 216 14.59 -6.90 -17.28
N GLN A 217 13.98 -6.92 -16.09
CA GLN A 217 13.37 -8.14 -15.55
C GLN A 217 12.18 -8.66 -16.37
N ARG A 218 11.43 -7.76 -17.03
CA ARG A 218 10.36 -8.15 -17.97
C ARG A 218 10.93 -8.83 -19.22
N ALA A 219 12.08 -8.38 -19.72
CA ALA A 219 12.77 -9.04 -20.83
C ALA A 219 13.24 -10.45 -20.44
N SER A 220 13.78 -10.63 -19.23
CA SER A 220 14.24 -11.93 -18.72
C SER A 220 13.10 -12.95 -18.50
N SER A 221 11.91 -12.48 -18.08
CA SER A 221 10.74 -13.35 -17.88
C SER A 221 10.09 -13.80 -19.20
N SER A 222 10.19 -12.97 -20.24
CA SER A 222 9.66 -13.28 -21.59
C SER A 222 10.50 -14.38 -22.27
N SER A 223 11.81 -14.44 -21.99
CA SER A 223 12.69 -15.48 -22.53
C SER A 223 12.54 -16.85 -21.86
N SER A 224 12.07 -16.90 -20.61
CA SER A 224 11.89 -18.18 -19.89
C SER A 224 10.65 -18.95 -20.36
N ASN A 225 9.63 -18.28 -20.91
CA ASN A 225 8.44 -18.94 -21.47
C ASN A 225 8.66 -19.49 -22.89
N ASN A 226 9.71 -19.06 -23.60
CA ASN A 226 10.02 -19.59 -24.94
C ASN A 226 10.90 -20.84 -24.91
N HIS A 227 11.49 -21.20 -23.76
CA HIS A 227 12.35 -22.39 -23.67
C HIS A 227 11.62 -23.66 -23.24
N ILE A 228 10.44 -23.56 -22.61
CA ILE A 228 9.65 -24.71 -22.16
C ILE A 228 8.78 -25.29 -23.29
N ASN A 229 8.41 -24.52 -24.31
CA ASN A 229 7.62 -25.02 -25.44
C ASN A 229 8.43 -25.67 -26.58
N LYS A 230 9.73 -25.94 -26.38
CA LYS A 230 10.59 -26.58 -27.39
C LYS A 230 11.25 -27.89 -26.96
N ILE A 231 10.96 -28.37 -25.75
CA ILE A 231 11.46 -29.65 -25.23
C ILE A 231 10.28 -30.42 -24.63
N ASP A 232 9.24 -30.72 -25.42
CA ASP A 232 8.29 -31.78 -25.04
C ASP A 232 7.49 -32.32 -26.23
N ARG A 233 8.22 -32.90 -27.20
CA ARG A 233 7.68 -33.88 -28.16
C ARG A 233 8.77 -34.87 -28.54
N SER A 234 9.32 -35.56 -27.54
CA SER A 234 10.01 -36.85 -27.73
C SER A 234 10.54 -37.34 -26.38
N SER A 235 9.75 -38.13 -25.67
CA SER A 235 10.18 -39.35 -24.96
C SER A 235 9.11 -39.78 -23.97
N VAL A 236 8.20 -40.61 -24.46
CA VAL A 236 7.42 -41.53 -23.63
C VAL A 236 8.27 -42.78 -23.48
N HIS A 237 8.74 -43.10 -22.27
CA HIS A 237 8.68 -44.43 -21.62
C HIS A 237 9.64 -44.57 -20.43
N HIS A 238 9.05 -45.01 -19.30
CA HIS A 238 9.66 -45.68 -18.13
C HIS A 238 10.63 -44.85 -17.25
N ASN A 239 10.68 -44.95 -15.92
CA ASN A 239 10.15 -45.96 -15.00
C ASN A 239 10.01 -45.40 -13.57
N ILE A 240 9.25 -46.15 -12.79
CA ILE A 240 8.90 -45.99 -11.37
C ILE A 240 10.14 -46.11 -10.45
N HIS A 241 10.23 -45.26 -9.41
CA HIS A 241 10.46 -45.73 -8.04
C HIS A 241 10.19 -44.64 -6.99
N ASN A 242 9.21 -44.91 -6.13
CA ASN A 242 9.02 -44.26 -4.84
C ASN A 242 10.19 -44.61 -3.91
N ASN A 243 10.61 -43.65 -3.08
CA ASN A 243 10.96 -43.95 -1.69
C ASN A 243 10.73 -42.75 -0.77
N PHE A 244 9.99 -43.05 0.30
CA PHE A 244 9.55 -42.19 1.38
C PHE A 244 10.41 -42.50 2.61
N SER A 245 10.95 -41.50 3.31
CA SER A 245 11.32 -41.48 4.75
C SER A 245 11.96 -40.12 5.10
N ARG A 246 11.29 -39.25 5.89
CA ARG A 246 11.51 -38.99 7.35
C ARG A 246 12.87 -38.32 7.65
N SER A 247 13.05 -37.19 8.35
CA SER A 247 12.33 -36.56 9.48
C SER A 247 12.85 -35.13 9.79
N ARG A 248 11.99 -34.32 10.45
CA ARG A 248 12.22 -33.34 11.56
C ARG A 248 13.45 -32.39 11.53
N SER A 249 13.23 -31.07 11.64
CA SER A 249 13.12 -30.33 12.92
C SER A 249 13.22 -28.80 12.75
N SER A 250 12.25 -28.10 13.35
CA SER A 250 12.25 -26.74 13.96
C SER A 250 13.37 -25.72 13.64
N ASN A 251 12.96 -24.53 13.20
CA ASN A 251 13.15 -23.29 13.98
C ASN A 251 12.21 -22.19 13.45
N HIS A 252 11.23 -21.81 14.28
CA HIS A 252 10.18 -20.84 13.96
C HIS A 252 10.57 -19.46 14.52
N SER A 253 11.04 -18.58 13.62
CA SER A 253 11.14 -17.16 13.88
C SER A 253 9.88 -16.49 13.33
N ASN A 254 8.98 -16.05 14.23
CA ASN A 254 7.73 -15.38 13.88
C ASN A 254 8.00 -13.98 13.29
N SER A 255 8.22 -13.90 11.98
CA SER A 255 8.02 -12.68 11.19
C SER A 255 6.62 -12.73 10.58
N ILE A 256 5.71 -11.89 11.06
CA ILE A 256 4.38 -11.74 10.47
C ILE A 256 4.55 -11.06 9.11
N ASN A 257 4.52 -11.86 8.04
CA ASN A 257 4.55 -11.41 6.65
C ASN A 257 3.26 -10.62 6.33
N LEU A 258 3.37 -9.30 6.20
CA LEU A 258 2.29 -8.39 5.76
C LEU A 258 1.74 -8.72 4.37
N SER A 259 2.44 -9.54 3.56
CA SER A 259 2.00 -9.96 2.23
C SER A 259 0.77 -10.87 2.27
N ASN A 260 0.56 -11.61 3.37
CA ASN A 260 -0.55 -12.55 3.51
C ASN A 260 -1.85 -11.92 4.03
N SER A 261 -1.90 -10.64 4.40
CA SER A 261 -3.15 -10.04 4.88
C SER A 261 -3.99 -9.40 3.78
N LEU A 262 -3.48 -9.19 2.57
CA LEU A 262 -4.27 -8.64 1.45
C LEU A 262 -4.91 -9.72 0.56
N SER A 263 -4.86 -10.98 1.00
CA SER A 263 -5.37 -12.16 0.32
C SER A 263 -6.88 -12.32 0.54
N SER A 264 -7.69 -11.65 -0.29
CA SER A 264 -9.02 -12.16 -0.65
C SER A 264 -9.18 -11.99 -2.17
N ASN A 265 -9.16 -13.14 -2.86
CA ASN A 265 -9.04 -13.31 -4.32
C ASN A 265 -10.33 -13.05 -5.14
N SER A 266 -11.21 -12.11 -4.75
CA SER A 266 -12.53 -12.00 -5.43
C SER A 266 -13.00 -10.60 -5.87
N LEU A 267 -12.22 -9.53 -5.72
CA LEU A 267 -12.83 -8.17 -5.75
C LEU A 267 -12.29 -7.14 -6.75
N PHE A 268 -11.40 -7.51 -7.69
CA PHE A 268 -10.89 -6.55 -8.70
C PHE A 268 -11.15 -6.93 -10.16
N ASN A 269 -12.04 -7.90 -10.42
CA ASN A 269 -12.53 -8.16 -11.77
C ASN A 269 -13.72 -7.26 -12.14
N ARG A 270 -13.60 -5.95 -11.93
CA ARG A 270 -14.55 -4.96 -12.46
C ARG A 270 -13.81 -3.97 -13.35
N ASN A 271 -14.10 -4.14 -14.63
CA ASN A 271 -13.85 -3.32 -15.82
C ASN A 271 -13.46 -1.84 -15.56
N PRO A 272 -12.40 -1.30 -16.20
CA PRO A 272 -11.94 0.08 -16.00
C PRO A 272 -12.74 1.12 -16.82
N ASN A 273 -14.07 1.02 -16.84
CA ASN A 273 -14.95 1.94 -17.58
C ASN A 273 -15.71 2.92 -16.66
N PHE A 274 -15.02 3.55 -15.73
CA PHE A 274 -15.53 4.73 -15.00
C PHE A 274 -14.70 5.97 -15.32
N ILE A 275 -14.66 6.33 -16.60
CA ILE A 275 -14.36 7.69 -17.07
C ILE A 275 -15.33 7.96 -18.22
N ASN A 276 -16.55 8.40 -17.86
CA ASN A 276 -17.43 9.29 -18.64
C ASN A 276 -18.84 9.28 -18.02
N ALA A 277 -19.14 10.28 -17.21
CA ALA A 277 -20.49 10.76 -17.01
C ALA A 277 -20.43 12.21 -16.50
N ARG A 278 -20.76 13.11 -17.44
CA ARG A 278 -21.29 14.49 -17.34
C ARG A 278 -20.99 15.32 -16.10
#